data_AF-A0A2D6EVA2-F1
#
_entry.id   AF-A0A2D6EVA2-F1
#
_cell.length_a   1.000
_cell.length_b   1.000
_cell.length_c   1.000
_cell.angle_alpha   90.00
_cell.angle_beta   90.00
_cell.angle_gamma   90.00
#
_symmetry.space_group_name_H-M   'P 1'
#
loop_
_entity.id
_entity.type
_entity.pdbx_description
1 polymer ?
#
loop_
_entity_poly.entity_id
_entity_poly.type
_entity_poly.pdbx_seq_one_letter_code
_entity_poly.pdbx_strand_id
1 'polypeptide(L)'
;MKISEVQPGQGNIDVEVEVVSLDEPRSFEKFGKQGRVCNATVKDDSGEIKLTLWNDDIDKVKAGMKIKLTNGYCNEFRGESQLTTGKFGKLEIEGEGGDAPADAPAEDAAEKPADEE
;
A
#
# COMPACT_ATOMS: atom_id res chain seq x y z
N MET A 1 3.48 -13.55 -10.24
CA MET A 1 3.13 -12.64 -11.35
C MET A 1 4.08 -11.46 -11.33
N LYS A 2 4.17 -10.69 -12.42
CA LYS A 2 4.96 -9.46 -12.47
C LYS A 2 4.05 -8.23 -12.42
N ILE A 3 4.52 -7.13 -11.84
CA ILE A 3 3.77 -5.87 -11.74
C ILE A 3 3.37 -5.35 -13.13
N SER A 4 4.26 -5.45 -14.13
CA SER A 4 3.96 -4.98 -15.48
C SER A 4 2.84 -5.75 -16.19
N GLU A 5 2.48 -6.93 -15.70
CA GLU A 5 1.40 -7.76 -16.24
C GLU A 5 0.08 -7.57 -15.48
N VAL A 6 0.11 -6.81 -14.38
CA VAL A 6 -1.05 -6.54 -13.55
C VAL A 6 -1.93 -5.49 -14.24
N GLN A 7 -3.19 -5.83 -14.48
CA GLN A 7 -4.17 -4.88 -14.98
C GLN A 7 -4.95 -4.21 -13.84
N PRO A 8 -5.31 -2.93 -14.00
CA PRO A 8 -6.22 -2.27 -13.07
C PRO A 8 -7.58 -2.98 -13.04
N GLY A 9 -8.13 -3.19 -11.85
CA GLY A 9 -9.36 -3.94 -11.62
C GLY A 9 -9.16 -5.45 -11.49
N GLN A 10 -7.93 -5.95 -11.66
CA GLN A 10 -7.60 -7.36 -11.49
C GLN A 10 -7.37 -7.70 -10.01
N GLY A 11 -7.99 -8.80 -9.57
CA GLY A 11 -7.73 -9.42 -8.27
C GLY A 11 -6.87 -10.67 -8.38
N ASN A 12 -6.66 -11.35 -7.26
CA ASN A 12 -5.89 -12.60 -7.20
C ASN A 12 -4.44 -12.46 -7.69
N ILE A 13 -3.82 -11.32 -7.41
CA ILE A 13 -2.43 -11.04 -7.80
C ILE A 13 -1.49 -11.58 -6.73
N ASP A 14 -0.59 -12.49 -7.12
CA ASP A 14 0.51 -12.96 -6.27
C ASP A 14 1.83 -12.40 -6.81
N VAL A 15 2.44 -11.47 -6.07
CA VAL A 15 3.66 -10.75 -6.45
C VAL A 15 4.59 -10.60 -5.25
N GLU A 16 5.89 -10.72 -5.49
CA GLU A 16 6.93 -10.43 -4.51
C GLU A 16 7.51 -9.05 -4.85
N VAL A 17 7.55 -8.16 -3.86
CA VAL A 17 7.96 -6.77 -4.06
C VAL A 17 8.85 -6.32 -2.91
N GLU A 18 9.79 -5.42 -3.20
CA GLU A 18 10.65 -4.77 -2.22
C GLU A 18 10.13 -3.37 -1.92
N VAL A 19 9.95 -3.05 -0.64
CA VAL A 19 9.56 -1.72 -0.18
C VAL A 19 10.74 -0.79 -0.35
N VAL A 20 10.58 0.21 -1.22
CA VAL A 20 11.60 1.26 -1.43
C VAL A 20 11.46 2.33 -0.36
N SER A 21 10.23 2.83 -0.17
CA SER A 21 9.91 3.91 0.75
C SER A 21 8.47 3.77 1.25
N LEU A 22 8.18 4.28 2.45
CA LEU A 22 6.83 4.49 2.93
C LEU A 22 6.51 5.99 2.93
N ASP A 23 5.31 6.30 2.47
CA ASP A 23 4.73 7.64 2.49
C ASP A 23 4.04 7.92 3.83
N GLU A 24 3.47 9.11 4.00
CA GLU A 24 2.85 9.46 5.28
C GLU A 24 1.52 8.69 5.50
N PRO A 25 1.33 8.03 6.66
CA PRO A 25 0.11 7.32 6.95
C PRO A 25 -1.04 8.30 7.16
N ARG A 26 -2.01 8.29 6.24
CA ARG A 26 -3.22 9.11 6.30
C ARG A 26 -4.32 8.40 7.10
N SER A 27 -4.93 9.14 8.03
CA SER A 27 -6.09 8.69 8.78
C SER A 27 -7.37 9.05 8.01
N PHE A 28 -8.32 8.13 7.91
CA PHE A 28 -9.64 8.40 7.30
C PHE A 28 -10.75 7.87 8.21
N GLU A 29 -11.87 8.58 8.24
CA GLU A 29 -13.08 8.10 8.92
C GLU A 29 -14.05 7.56 7.88
N LYS A 30 -14.52 6.31 8.07
CA LYS A 30 -15.53 5.70 7.19
C LYS A 30 -16.57 4.99 8.04
N PHE A 31 -17.84 5.38 7.87
CA PHE A 31 -18.98 4.83 8.63
C PHE A 31 -18.77 4.89 10.16
N GLY A 32 -18.21 5.98 10.68
CA GLY A 32 -17.96 6.16 12.12
C GLY A 32 -16.82 5.32 12.69
N LYS A 33 -16.04 4.63 11.84
CA LYS A 33 -14.79 3.98 12.24
C LYS A 33 -13.61 4.76 11.68
N GLN A 34 -12.67 5.07 12.57
CA GLN A 34 -11.35 5.58 12.19
C GLN A 34 -10.54 4.42 11.60
N GLY A 35 -10.01 4.61 10.40
CA GLY A 35 -9.09 3.70 9.74
C GLY A 35 -7.81 4.45 9.35
N ARG A 36 -6.70 3.73 9.26
CA ARG A 36 -5.43 4.26 8.76
C ARG A 36 -5.11 3.64 7.42
N VAL A 37 -4.57 4.44 6.51
CA VAL A 37 -4.08 3.98 5.22
C VAL A 37 -2.74 4.64 4.92
N CYS A 38 -1.75 3.86 4.50
CA CYS A 38 -0.43 4.34 4.15
C CYS A 38 -0.13 3.93 2.72
N ASN A 39 0.44 4.84 1.95
CA ASN A 39 0.98 4.49 0.65
C ASN A 39 2.45 4.09 0.85
N ALA A 40 2.87 3.01 0.21
CA ALA A 40 4.24 2.54 0.22
C ALA A 40 4.68 2.35 -1.23
N THR A 41 5.84 2.87 -1.60
CA THR A 41 6.43 2.63 -2.91
C THR A 41 7.14 1.30 -2.86
N VAL A 42 6.65 0.35 -3.67
CA VAL A 42 7.24 -0.97 -3.80
C VAL A 42 7.72 -1.18 -5.22
N LYS A 43 8.82 -1.92 -5.37
CA LYS A 43 9.38 -2.27 -6.67
C LYS A 43 9.58 -3.77 -6.78
N ASP A 44 9.50 -4.26 -7.99
CA ASP A 44 9.88 -5.62 -8.38
C ASP A 44 10.81 -5.55 -9.59
N ASP A 45 11.33 -6.69 -10.02
CA ASP A 45 12.08 -6.87 -11.26
C ASP A 45 11.36 -6.29 -12.48
N SER A 46 10.03 -6.25 -12.45
CA SER A 46 9.22 -5.79 -13.57
C SER A 46 8.88 -4.30 -13.59
N GLY A 47 9.06 -3.57 -12.48
CA GLY A 47 8.67 -2.17 -12.36
C GLY A 47 8.38 -1.72 -10.93
N GLU A 48 7.85 -0.52 -10.76
CA GLU A 48 7.46 0.06 -9.48
C GLU A 48 5.95 0.33 -9.44
N ILE A 49 5.33 0.14 -8.27
CA ILE A 49 3.91 0.42 -8.03
C ILE A 49 3.70 0.93 -6.60
N LYS A 50 2.64 1.70 -6.40
CA LYS A 50 2.22 2.10 -5.05
C LYS A 50 1.41 0.96 -4.41
N LEU A 51 1.86 0.49 -3.25
CA LEU A 51 1.13 -0.40 -2.38
C LEU A 51 0.39 0.40 -1.31
N THR A 52 -0.90 0.13 -1.15
CA THR A 52 -1.75 0.71 -0.14
C THR A 52 -1.87 -0.26 1.02
N LEU A 53 -1.28 0.12 2.16
CA LEU A 53 -1.29 -0.61 3.43
C LEU A 53 -2.41 -0.10 4.32
N TRP A 54 -3.06 -0.99 5.07
CA TRP A 54 -4.21 -0.66 5.90
C TRP A 54 -3.94 -0.97 7.38
N ASN A 55 -4.33 -0.05 8.25
CA ASN A 55 -4.28 -0.21 9.71
C ASN A 55 -2.95 -0.78 10.20
N ASP A 56 -2.96 -2.00 10.73
CA ASP A 56 -1.85 -2.70 11.36
C ASP A 56 -0.76 -3.14 10.36
N ASP A 57 -1.08 -3.24 9.07
CA ASP A 57 -0.09 -3.56 8.03
C ASP A 57 0.94 -2.44 7.85
N ILE A 58 0.55 -1.21 8.20
CA ILE A 58 1.42 -0.02 8.13
C ILE A 58 2.58 -0.16 9.11
N ASP A 59 2.28 -0.59 10.34
CA ASP A 59 3.28 -0.74 11.41
C ASP A 59 4.19 -1.97 11.19
N LYS A 60 3.71 -2.96 10.44
CA LYS A 60 4.47 -4.19 10.13
C LYS A 60 5.49 -4.00 9.01
N VAL A 61 5.18 -3.13 8.04
CA VAL A 61 5.98 -2.97 6.82
C VAL A 61 6.94 -1.79 6.97
N LYS A 62 8.22 -2.02 6.66
CA LYS A 62 9.28 -1.00 6.71
C LYS A 62 10.01 -0.87 5.37
N ALA A 63 10.60 0.30 5.11
CA ALA A 63 11.41 0.54 3.93
C ALA A 63 12.65 -0.37 3.94
N GLY A 64 12.98 -0.94 2.78
CA GLY A 64 14.05 -1.92 2.61
C GLY A 64 13.64 -3.37 2.88
N MET A 65 12.38 -3.65 3.22
CA MET A 65 11.90 -5.02 3.42
C MET A 65 11.33 -5.61 2.14
N LYS A 66 11.49 -6.92 1.96
CA LYS A 66 10.77 -7.67 0.92
C LYS A 66 9.47 -8.19 1.48
N ILE A 67 8.41 -8.00 0.73
CA ILE A 67 7.07 -8.45 1.07
C ILE A 67 6.49 -9.23 -0.11
N LYS A 68 5.84 -10.33 0.23
CA LYS A 68 5.07 -11.16 -0.68
C LYS A 68 3.61 -10.84 -0.49
N LEU A 69 3.01 -10.28 -1.54
CA LEU A 69 1.59 -10.02 -1.59
C LEU A 69 0.91 -11.19 -2.29
N THR A 70 0.05 -11.89 -1.57
CA THR A 70 -0.78 -12.96 -2.10
C THR A 70 -2.22 -12.50 -2.19
N ASN A 71 -2.86 -12.81 -3.31
CA ASN A 71 -4.27 -12.48 -3.52
C ASN A 71 -4.56 -10.97 -3.43
N GLY A 72 -3.59 -10.17 -3.88
CA GLY A 72 -3.66 -8.73 -4.01
C GLY A 72 -4.71 -8.27 -5.01
N TYR A 73 -5.11 -7.02 -4.87
CA TYR A 73 -6.02 -6.36 -5.80
C TYR A 73 -5.34 -5.10 -6.35
N CYS A 74 -5.30 -4.97 -7.67
CA CYS A 74 -4.87 -3.73 -8.30
C CYS A 74 -6.10 -2.87 -8.56
N ASN A 75 -6.13 -1.69 -7.97
CA ASN A 75 -7.17 -0.71 -8.21
C ASN A 75 -6.58 0.48 -8.98
N GLU A 76 -7.33 1.02 -9.94
CA GLU A 76 -6.96 2.28 -10.57
C GLU A 76 -7.67 3.41 -9.85
N PHE A 77 -6.89 4.38 -9.38
CA PHE A 77 -7.45 5.59 -8.81
C PHE A 77 -6.84 6.79 -9.49
N ARG A 78 -7.68 7.58 -10.18
CA ARG A 78 -7.26 8.76 -10.96
C ARG A 78 -6.18 8.45 -12.02
N GLY A 79 -6.23 7.27 -12.64
CA GLY A 79 -5.26 6.84 -13.66
C GLY A 79 -3.94 6.31 -13.08
N GLU A 80 -3.76 6.31 -11.75
CA GLU A 80 -2.64 5.65 -11.09
C GLU A 80 -3.04 4.24 -10.65
N SER A 81 -2.26 3.24 -11.05
CA SER A 81 -2.40 1.86 -10.57
C SER A 81 -1.90 1.76 -9.14
N GLN A 82 -2.76 1.34 -8.23
CA GLN A 82 -2.47 1.15 -6.81
C GLN A 82 -2.77 -0.29 -6.40
N LEU A 83 -1.75 -0.96 -5.91
CA LEU A 83 -1.86 -2.31 -5.38
C LEU A 83 -2.38 -2.23 -3.95
N THR A 84 -3.34 -3.06 -3.56
CA THR A 84 -3.85 -3.11 -2.20
C THR A 84 -3.97 -4.55 -1.73
N THR A 85 -3.81 -4.76 -0.42
CA THR A 85 -4.29 -5.96 0.24
C THR A 85 -5.82 -5.97 0.13
N GLY A 86 -6.36 -6.80 -0.76
CA GLY A 86 -7.79 -6.94 -0.95
C GLY A 86 -8.45 -7.60 0.27
N LYS A 87 -9.79 -7.77 0.24
CA LYS A 87 -10.54 -8.43 1.33
C LYS A 87 -10.10 -9.87 1.62
N PHE A 88 -9.45 -10.51 0.64
CA PHE A 88 -8.88 -11.85 0.75
C PHE A 88 -7.35 -11.85 0.54
N GLY A 89 -6.73 -10.67 0.54
CA GLY A 89 -5.30 -10.51 0.35
C GLY A 89 -4.54 -10.88 1.63
N LYS A 90 -3.35 -11.46 1.44
CA LYS A 90 -2.41 -11.76 2.51
C LYS A 90 -1.08 -11.08 2.17
N LEU A 91 -0.47 -10.47 3.17
CA LEU A 91 0.86 -9.87 3.06
C LEU A 91 1.79 -10.67 3.97
N GLU A 92 2.88 -11.20 3.40
CA GLU A 92 3.92 -11.93 4.12
C GLU A 92 5.24 -11.17 3.98
N ILE A 93 5.93 -10.91 5.08
CA ILE A 93 7.18 -10.14 5.07
C ILE A 93 8.33 -11.15 5.07
N GLU A 94 9.15 -11.13 4.02
CA GLU A 94 10.33 -11.99 3.86
C GLU A 94 11.59 -11.30 4.37
N GLY A 95 11.52 -10.76 5.58
CA GLY A 95 12.63 -10.11 6.27
C GLY A 95 12.44 -10.11 7.78
N GLU A 96 13.50 -10.42 8.52
CA GLU A 96 13.51 -10.36 9.97
C GLU A 96 13.72 -8.89 10.40
N GLY A 97 12.72 -8.27 11.02
CA GLY A 97 12.82 -6.93 11.60
C GLY A 97 11.47 -6.20 11.63
N GLY A 98 10.74 -6.13 12.72
CA GLY A 98 11.18 -6.01 14.09
C GLY A 98 10.12 -5.17 14.80
N ASP A 99 9.77 -5.65 15.97
CA ASP A 99 8.85 -5.14 16.99
C ASP A 99 8.63 -3.60 16.96
N ALA A 100 7.37 -3.22 17.19
CA ALA A 100 6.80 -1.86 17.29
C ALA A 100 7.45 -1.03 18.46
N PRO A 101 7.16 0.29 18.70
CA PRO A 101 5.92 1.01 18.36
C PRO A 101 6.01 2.51 17.99
N ALA A 102 4.86 3.02 17.53
CA ALA A 102 4.24 4.32 17.79
C ALA A 102 5.14 5.55 18.00
N ASP A 103 5.17 6.45 17.03
CA ASP A 103 5.09 7.89 17.32
C ASP A 103 4.26 8.58 16.23
N ALA A 104 3.16 9.21 16.63
CA ALA A 104 2.43 10.17 15.84
C ALA A 104 3.17 11.52 15.95
N PRO A 105 3.18 12.33 14.89
CA PRO A 105 2.18 13.38 14.91
C PRO A 105 1.39 13.49 13.61
N ALA A 106 0.18 14.02 13.79
CA ALA A 106 -0.73 14.50 12.76
C ALA A 106 -0.32 15.91 12.29
N GLU A 107 -1.05 16.39 11.28
CA GLU A 107 -0.92 17.66 10.52
C GLU A 107 0.17 17.59 9.42
N ASP A 108 -0.16 17.76 8.13
CA ASP A 108 -0.90 18.91 7.58
C ASP A 108 -1.56 18.62 6.20
N ALA A 109 -2.63 19.38 5.93
CA ALA A 109 -3.24 19.75 4.64
C ALA A 109 -3.22 18.73 3.47
N ALA A 110 -4.35 18.12 3.11
CA ALA A 110 -5.39 18.76 2.29
C ALA A 110 -4.84 19.66 1.17
N GLU A 111 -4.63 19.11 -0.02
CA GLU A 111 -5.10 19.79 -1.24
C GLU A 111 -5.37 18.77 -2.35
N LYS A 112 -6.67 18.55 -2.63
CA LYS A 112 -7.08 18.14 -3.97
C LYS A 112 -7.40 19.45 -4.70
N PRO A 113 -6.71 19.82 -5.77
CA PRO A 113 -7.43 20.37 -6.88
C PRO A 113 -8.20 19.20 -7.49
N ALA A 114 -9.52 19.27 -7.38
CA ALA A 114 -10.39 18.78 -8.42
C ALA A 114 -10.49 19.95 -9.41
N ASP A 115 -9.92 19.76 -10.59
CA ASP A 115 -9.88 20.68 -11.73
C ASP A 115 -9.49 19.75 -12.90
N GLU A 116 -10.11 19.66 -14.07
CA GLU A 116 -11.14 20.38 -14.85
C GLU A 116 -11.57 19.33 -15.92
N GLU A 117 -12.72 19.28 -16.61
CA GLU A 117 -13.66 20.25 -17.19
C GLU A 117 -15.05 19.59 -17.35
#